data_AF-A0A2W1B9L7-F1
#
_entry.id   AF-A0A2W1B9L7-F1
#
_cell.length_a   1.000
_cell.length_b   1.000
_cell.length_c   1.000
_cell.angle_alpha   90.00
_cell.angle_beta   90.00
_cell.angle_gamma   90.00
#
_symmetry.space_group_name_H-M   'P 1'
#
loop_
_entity.id
_entity.type
_entity.pdbx_description
1 polymer ?
#
loop_
_entity_poly.entity_id
_entity_poly.type
_entity_poly.pdbx_seq_one_letter_code
_entity_poly.pdbx_strand_id
1 'polypeptide(L)'
;MKLVTGRTWGYIAGLIGGKRFEYKRFELDEELAEEIVRREEKFWKENVLGDKPPSADATEDCKDTLEILFPYSMRKSFDLPHDDDLLVQELEALEDQAKELEKEIELRKNKLKEHLGDAEVGATENYWVFWKNFDSKRFSQKKFKEERPDDYAKYSEEAHTRRFRYKRMNKEV
;
A
#
# COMPACT_ATOMS: atom_id res chain seq x y z
N MET A 1 17.78 32.96 5.20
CA MET A 1 16.77 33.15 4.14
C MET A 1 15.42 32.80 4.72
N LYS A 2 14.41 33.66 4.57
CA LYS A 2 13.05 33.41 5.06
C LYS A 2 12.33 32.48 4.04
N LEU A 3 12.50 31.16 4.18
CA LEU A 3 12.08 30.06 3.28
C LEU A 3 11.29 30.45 2.02
N VAL A 4 10.05 30.90 2.17
CA VAL A 4 9.20 31.38 1.06
C VAL A 4 8.62 32.76 1.33
N THR A 5 8.02 32.96 2.52
CA THR A 5 7.13 34.11 2.80
C THR A 5 7.82 35.31 3.42
N GLY A 6 9.12 35.24 3.70
CA GLY A 6 9.74 36.36 4.38
C GLY A 6 9.51 36.40 5.91
N ARG A 7 9.00 35.33 6.56
CA ARG A 7 8.65 35.35 8.00
C ARG A 7 9.56 34.45 8.84
N THR A 8 9.75 34.82 10.10
CA THR A 8 10.56 34.08 11.10
C THR A 8 9.71 33.42 12.19
N TRP A 9 8.38 33.50 12.07
CA TRP A 9 7.43 32.87 12.99
C TRP A 9 6.09 32.70 12.29
N GLY A 10 5.25 31.83 12.85
CA GLY A 10 3.91 31.57 12.36
C GLY A 10 2.99 31.03 13.44
N TYR A 11 1.74 30.84 13.05
CA TYR A 11 0.75 30.11 13.85
C TYR A 11 0.30 28.89 13.06
N ILE A 12 0.30 27.73 13.71
CA ILE A 12 -0.41 26.55 13.22
C ILE A 12 -1.70 26.43 14.02
N ALA A 13 -2.82 26.31 13.32
CA ALA A 13 -4.14 26.21 13.93
C ALA A 13 -4.85 24.94 13.47
N GLY A 14 -5.51 24.25 14.39
CA GLY A 14 -6.22 23.01 14.15
C GLY A 14 -7.60 23.02 14.80
N LEU A 15 -8.58 22.44 14.11
CA LEU A 15 -9.93 22.26 14.63
C LEU A 15 -10.14 20.80 15.04
N ILE A 16 -10.05 20.52 16.33
CA ILE A 16 -10.17 19.17 16.89
C ILE A 16 -11.66 18.82 17.01
N GLY A 17 -12.08 17.75 16.31
CA GLY A 17 -13.46 17.25 16.34
C GLY A 17 -14.51 18.26 15.87
N GLY A 18 -14.13 19.22 15.02
CA GLY A 18 -15.05 20.22 14.45
C GLY A 18 -15.56 21.29 15.42
N LYS A 19 -15.17 21.24 16.70
CA LYS A 19 -15.72 22.13 17.75
C LYS A 19 -14.67 22.83 18.60
N ARG A 20 -13.45 22.28 18.70
CA ARG A 20 -12.38 22.82 19.53
C ARG A 20 -11.29 23.41 18.65
N PHE A 21 -11.24 24.74 18.57
CA PHE A 21 -10.18 25.45 17.87
C PHE A 21 -8.97 25.60 18.78
N GLU A 22 -7.82 25.13 18.34
CA GLU A 22 -6.53 25.36 18.98
C GLU A 22 -5.56 25.98 18.01
N TYR A 23 -4.66 26.80 18.52
CA TYR A 23 -3.54 27.31 17.75
C TYR A 23 -2.28 27.34 18.59
N LYS A 24 -1.14 27.13 17.95
CA LYS A 24 0.19 27.26 18.55
C LYS A 24 1.04 28.18 17.71
N ARG A 25 1.73 29.09 18.38
CA ARG A 25 2.80 29.86 17.77
C ARG A 25 4.03 28.96 17.64
N PHE A 26 4.72 29.08 16.52
CA PHE A 26 6.05 28.51 16.34
C PHE A 26 6.99 29.58 15.80
N GLU A 27 8.26 29.48 16.18
CA GLU A 27 9.34 30.28 15.61
C GLU A 27 10.00 29.48 14.48
N LEU A 28 10.67 30.17 13.57
CA LEU A 28 11.47 29.53 12.52
C LEU A 28 12.68 28.86 13.17
N ASP A 29 12.76 27.55 12.99
CA ASP A 29 13.96 26.79 13.28
C ASP A 29 14.92 26.92 12.07
N GLU A 30 16.02 27.63 12.27
CA GLU A 30 16.99 27.91 11.20
C GLU A 30 17.68 26.63 10.71
N GLU A 31 17.97 25.68 11.60
CA GLU A 31 18.60 24.40 11.24
C GLU A 31 17.65 23.55 10.40
N LEU A 32 16.39 23.44 10.82
CA LEU A 32 15.36 22.74 10.05
C LEU A 32 15.12 23.40 8.69
N ALA A 33 15.11 24.74 8.64
CA ALA A 33 14.93 25.49 7.41
C ALA A 33 16.07 25.25 6.41
N GLU A 34 17.31 25.29 6.88
CA GLU A 34 18.49 24.97 6.06
C GLU A 34 18.46 23.52 5.57
N GLU A 35 18.04 22.58 6.40
CA GLU A 35 17.91 21.18 6.00
C GLU A 35 16.87 20.98 4.91
N ILE A 36 15.70 21.64 5.03
CA ILE A 36 14.64 21.59 4.01
C ILE A 36 15.16 22.12 2.68
N VAL A 37 15.75 23.33 2.67
CA VAL A 37 16.30 23.93 1.44
C VAL A 37 17.34 23.03 0.80
N ARG A 38 18.25 22.46 1.59
CA ARG A 38 19.27 21.53 1.09
C ARG A 38 18.66 20.31 0.42
N ARG A 39 17.63 19.71 1.03
CA ARG A 39 16.93 18.53 0.48
C ARG A 39 16.16 18.89 -0.79
N GLU A 40 15.46 20.02 -0.80
CA GLU A 40 14.72 20.51 -1.97
C GLU A 40 15.65 20.87 -3.14
N GLU A 41 16.79 21.51 -2.87
CA GLU A 41 17.78 21.84 -3.89
C GLU A 41 18.38 20.56 -4.49
N LYS A 42 18.70 19.57 -3.65
CA LYS A 42 19.17 18.26 -4.12
C LYS A 42 18.12 17.60 -5.02
N PHE A 43 16.87 17.51 -4.57
CA PHE A 43 15.78 16.95 -5.36
C PHE A 43 15.59 17.70 -6.68
N TRP A 44 15.57 19.04 -6.67
CA TRP A 44 15.43 19.83 -7.89
C TRP A 44 16.57 19.59 -8.89
N LYS A 45 17.81 19.58 -8.41
CA LYS A 45 18.98 19.41 -9.28
C LYS A 45 19.16 17.98 -9.78
N GLU A 46 18.99 17.00 -8.91
CA GLU A 46 19.28 15.60 -9.24
C GLU A 46 18.10 14.90 -9.93
N ASN A 47 16.87 15.18 -9.49
CA ASN A 47 15.67 14.53 -10.01
C ASN A 47 15.00 15.38 -11.11
N VAL A 48 14.61 16.62 -10.80
CA VAL A 48 13.80 17.43 -11.73
C VAL A 48 14.61 17.86 -12.95
N LEU A 49 15.76 18.53 -12.76
CA LEU A 49 16.62 18.94 -13.88
C LEU A 49 17.29 17.75 -14.57
N GLY A 50 17.48 16.63 -13.85
CA GLY A 50 18.06 15.41 -14.38
C GLY A 50 17.07 14.52 -15.15
N ASP A 51 15.77 14.85 -15.14
CA ASP A 51 14.67 14.01 -15.61
C ASP A 51 14.75 12.57 -15.06
N LYS A 52 15.13 12.47 -13.77
CA LYS A 52 15.29 11.20 -13.06
C LYS A 52 14.16 11.06 -12.04
N PRO A 53 13.25 10.09 -12.23
CA PRO A 53 12.25 9.82 -11.21
C PRO A 53 12.92 9.48 -9.88
N PRO A 54 12.29 9.80 -8.73
CA PRO A 54 12.77 9.31 -7.45
C PRO A 54 12.79 7.77 -7.44
N SER A 55 13.62 7.21 -6.57
CA SER A 55 13.64 5.76 -6.36
C SER A 55 12.28 5.27 -5.88
N ALA A 56 11.91 4.06 -6.30
CA ALA A 56 10.68 3.43 -5.86
C ALA A 56 10.70 3.25 -4.34
N ASP A 57 9.55 3.47 -3.70
CA ASP A 57 9.35 3.25 -2.28
C ASP A 57 8.12 2.36 -2.03
N ALA A 58 7.81 2.10 -0.77
CA ALA A 58 6.70 1.23 -0.36
C ALA A 58 5.35 1.97 -0.23
N THR A 59 5.23 3.19 -0.79
CA THR A 59 3.99 3.97 -0.72
C THR A 59 2.99 3.53 -1.78
N GLU A 60 1.69 3.70 -1.48
CA GLU A 60 0.63 3.46 -2.47
C GLU A 60 0.77 4.41 -3.67
N ASP A 61 1.20 5.66 -3.42
CA ASP A 61 1.44 6.66 -4.48
C ASP A 61 2.51 6.20 -5.48
N CYS A 62 3.58 5.54 -5.01
CA CYS A 62 4.59 4.97 -5.90
C CYS A 62 4.01 3.85 -6.76
N LYS A 63 3.20 2.97 -6.16
CA LYS A 63 2.53 1.89 -6.91
C LYS A 63 1.58 2.45 -7.97
N ASP A 64 0.70 3.38 -7.61
CA ASP A 64 -0.24 4.02 -8.53
C ASP A 64 0.49 4.76 -9.65
N THR A 65 1.58 5.46 -9.31
CA THR A 65 2.42 6.15 -10.29
C THR A 65 3.06 5.18 -11.28
N LEU A 66 3.55 4.02 -10.83
CA LEU A 66 4.10 2.99 -11.73
C LEU A 66 3.05 2.41 -12.68
N GLU A 67 1.80 2.26 -12.23
CA GLU A 67 0.67 1.84 -13.08
C GLU A 67 0.31 2.90 -14.13
N ILE A 68 0.35 4.19 -13.77
CA ILE A 68 0.13 5.32 -14.68
C ILE A 68 1.26 5.45 -15.70
N LEU A 69 2.52 5.32 -15.27
CA LEU A 69 3.70 5.45 -16.13
C LEU A 69 3.84 4.28 -17.10
N PHE A 70 3.47 3.08 -16.67
CA PHE A 70 3.62 1.87 -17.48
C PHE A 70 2.30 1.07 -17.62
N PRO A 71 1.24 1.62 -18.22
CA PRO A 71 -0.10 1.04 -18.21
C PRO A 71 -0.25 -0.20 -19.10
N TYR A 72 0.55 -0.29 -20.18
CA TYR A 72 0.51 -1.41 -21.13
C TYR A 72 1.88 -2.07 -21.27
N SER A 73 1.90 -3.41 -21.39
CA SER A 73 3.13 -4.11 -21.73
C SER A 73 3.43 -3.97 -23.22
N MET A 74 4.67 -3.61 -23.53
CA MET A 74 5.21 -3.82 -24.87
C MET A 74 5.68 -5.28 -24.92
N ARG A 75 5.36 -6.04 -25.98
CA ARG A 75 5.79 -7.44 -26.17
C ARG A 75 7.30 -7.56 -26.40
N LYS A 76 8.09 -7.09 -25.45
CA LYS A 76 9.55 -7.05 -25.44
C LYS A 76 10.02 -7.83 -24.23
N SER A 77 11.10 -8.59 -24.40
CA SER A 77 11.86 -9.19 -23.32
C SER A 77 13.16 -8.43 -23.13
N PHE A 78 13.63 -8.38 -21.89
CA PHE A 78 14.90 -7.79 -21.52
C PHE A 78 15.49 -8.64 -20.40
N ASP A 79 16.80 -8.88 -20.45
CA ASP A 79 17.50 -9.61 -19.40
C ASP A 79 17.82 -8.66 -18.26
N LEU A 80 17.23 -8.93 -17.08
CA LEU A 80 17.48 -8.12 -15.90
C LEU A 80 18.94 -8.28 -15.43
N PRO A 81 19.57 -7.22 -14.91
CA PRO A 81 20.91 -7.28 -14.32
C PRO A 81 20.97 -8.23 -13.12
N HIS A 82 22.19 -8.64 -12.75
CA HIS A 82 22.40 -9.59 -11.66
C HIS A 82 21.87 -9.10 -10.30
N ASP A 83 21.95 -7.80 -10.02
CA ASP A 83 21.43 -7.21 -8.79
C ASP A 83 19.90 -7.44 -8.62
N ASP A 84 19.16 -7.53 -9.74
CA ASP A 84 17.72 -7.83 -9.71
C ASP A 84 17.43 -9.32 -9.40
N ASP A 85 18.37 -10.23 -9.67
CA ASP A 85 18.25 -11.63 -9.22
C ASP A 85 18.28 -11.72 -7.70
N LEU A 86 19.17 -10.95 -7.05
CA LEU A 86 19.22 -10.84 -5.60
C LEU A 86 17.91 -10.22 -5.06
N LEU A 87 17.40 -9.17 -5.70
CA LEU A 87 16.12 -8.55 -5.32
C LEU A 87 14.96 -9.57 -5.35
N VAL A 88 14.88 -10.42 -6.38
CA VAL A 88 13.85 -11.46 -6.48
C VAL A 88 14.02 -12.54 -5.38
N GLN A 89 15.26 -12.91 -5.05
CA GLN A 89 15.53 -13.85 -3.95
C GLN A 89 15.13 -13.29 -2.58
N GLU A 90 15.43 -12.02 -2.32
CA GLU A 90 15.02 -11.33 -1.10
C GLU A 90 13.49 -11.22 -1.00
N LEU A 91 12.83 -10.88 -2.11
CA LEU A 91 11.37 -10.85 -2.20
C LEU A 91 10.77 -12.21 -1.88
N GLU A 92 11.30 -13.29 -2.45
CA GLU A 92 10.82 -14.65 -2.19
C GLU A 92 10.98 -15.04 -0.71
N ALA A 93 12.10 -14.72 -0.08
CA ALA A 93 12.33 -14.97 1.33
C ALA A 93 11.34 -14.18 2.22
N LEU A 94 11.05 -12.93 1.87
CA LEU A 94 10.08 -12.10 2.59
C LEU A 94 8.65 -12.64 2.45
N GLU A 95 8.25 -13.09 1.24
CA GLU A 95 6.94 -13.70 1.04
C GLU A 95 6.78 -15.00 1.84
N ASP A 96 7.85 -15.80 1.97
CA ASP A 96 7.82 -17.03 2.76
C ASP A 96 7.74 -16.74 4.27
N GLN A 97 8.45 -15.72 4.76
CA GLN A 97 8.30 -15.25 6.14
C GLN A 97 6.88 -14.74 6.40
N ALA A 98 6.29 -13.98 5.47
CA ALA A 98 4.93 -13.48 5.58
C ALA A 98 3.91 -14.62 5.69
N LYS A 99 4.03 -15.66 4.84
CA LYS A 99 3.17 -16.85 4.90
C LYS A 99 3.26 -17.56 6.25
N GLU A 100 4.45 -17.64 6.84
CA GLU A 100 4.61 -18.29 8.14
C GLU A 100 3.99 -17.46 9.28
N LEU A 101 4.18 -16.15 9.25
CA LEU A 101 3.50 -15.23 10.18
C LEU A 101 1.98 -15.29 10.04
N GLU A 102 1.45 -15.36 8.81
CA GLU A 102 0.01 -15.51 8.55
C GLU A 102 -0.55 -16.80 9.15
N LYS A 103 0.15 -17.93 9.00
CA LYS A 103 -0.24 -19.19 9.66
C LYS A 103 -0.26 -19.07 11.17
N GLU A 104 0.75 -18.42 11.75
CA GLU A 104 0.90 -18.28 13.19
C GLU A 104 -0.17 -17.34 13.80
N ILE A 105 -0.57 -16.31 13.05
CA ILE A 105 -1.74 -15.46 13.33
C ILE A 105 -3.02 -16.29 13.28
N GLU A 106 -3.23 -17.07 12.22
CA GLU A 106 -4.45 -17.88 12.07
C GLU A 106 -4.54 -18.99 13.13
N LEU A 107 -3.41 -19.58 13.53
CA LEU A 107 -3.34 -20.52 14.65
C LEU A 107 -3.86 -19.89 15.95
N ARG A 108 -3.41 -18.66 16.29
CA ARG A 108 -3.92 -17.92 17.47
C ARG A 108 -5.40 -17.61 17.36
N LYS A 109 -5.87 -17.16 16.19
CA LYS A 109 -7.29 -16.91 15.94
C LYS A 109 -8.11 -18.19 16.14
N ASN A 110 -7.65 -19.32 15.63
CA ASN A 110 -8.35 -20.59 15.75
C ASN A 110 -8.38 -21.10 17.19
N LYS A 111 -7.29 -20.95 17.96
CA LYS A 111 -7.31 -21.24 19.42
C LYS A 111 -8.34 -20.38 20.16
N LEU A 112 -8.47 -19.10 19.81
CA LEU A 112 -9.50 -18.24 20.39
C LEU A 112 -10.91 -18.71 20.02
N LYS A 113 -11.16 -19.06 18.74
CA LYS A 113 -12.45 -19.62 18.29
C LYS A 113 -12.77 -20.94 19.00
N GLU A 114 -11.78 -21.82 19.15
CA GLU A 114 -11.90 -23.09 19.87
C GLU A 114 -12.32 -22.87 21.33
N HIS A 115 -11.70 -21.90 22.01
CA HIS A 115 -12.10 -21.54 23.37
C HIS A 115 -13.48 -20.87 23.45
N LEU A 116 -13.87 -20.12 22.41
CA LEU A 116 -15.16 -19.44 22.36
C LEU A 116 -16.32 -20.42 22.10
N GLY A 117 -16.09 -21.46 21.32
CA GLY A 117 -17.10 -22.46 20.96
C GLY A 117 -18.32 -21.81 20.29
N ASP A 118 -19.50 -22.06 20.86
CA ASP A 118 -20.78 -21.52 20.36
C ASP A 118 -21.07 -20.08 20.83
N ALA A 119 -20.21 -19.49 21.68
CA ALA A 119 -20.42 -18.15 22.18
C ALA A 119 -20.07 -17.09 21.12
N GLU A 120 -20.90 -16.06 21.00
CA GLU A 120 -20.64 -14.96 20.05
C GLU A 120 -19.58 -13.97 20.55
N VAL A 121 -19.36 -13.91 21.86
CA VAL A 121 -18.53 -12.91 22.54
C VAL A 121 -17.78 -13.52 23.71
N GLY A 122 -16.51 -13.15 23.88
CA GLY A 122 -15.68 -13.49 25.03
C GLY A 122 -14.84 -12.29 25.49
N ALA A 123 -14.51 -12.25 26.77
CA ALA A 123 -13.64 -11.22 27.35
C ALA A 123 -12.38 -11.85 27.93
N THR A 124 -11.27 -11.14 27.75
CA THR A 124 -10.02 -11.32 28.51
C THR A 124 -9.82 -10.13 29.43
N GLU A 125 -8.71 -10.07 30.17
CA GLU A 125 -8.38 -8.92 31.03
C GLU A 125 -8.38 -7.58 30.27
N ASN A 126 -7.94 -7.57 29.01
CA ASN A 126 -7.71 -6.34 28.24
C ASN A 126 -8.48 -6.25 26.92
N TYR A 127 -9.18 -7.30 26.50
CA TYR A 127 -9.77 -7.39 25.15
C TYR A 127 -11.12 -8.09 25.12
N TRP A 128 -11.98 -7.65 24.21
CA TRP A 128 -13.18 -8.36 23.77
C TRP A 128 -12.92 -9.10 22.46
N VAL A 129 -13.35 -10.35 22.38
CA VAL A 129 -13.26 -11.22 21.20
C VAL A 129 -14.69 -11.48 20.71
N PHE A 130 -14.94 -11.20 19.43
CA PHE A 130 -16.25 -11.39 18.80
C PHE A 130 -16.14 -12.39 17.66
N TRP A 131 -17.01 -13.40 17.67
CA TRP A 131 -17.14 -14.36 16.57
C TRP A 131 -18.60 -14.76 16.44
N LYS A 132 -19.32 -14.01 15.60
CA LYS A 132 -20.76 -14.20 15.35
C LYS A 132 -21.01 -14.44 13.87
N ASN A 133 -22.16 -15.03 13.57
CA ASN A 133 -22.58 -15.21 12.19
C ASN A 133 -22.89 -13.87 11.51
N PHE A 134 -22.53 -13.77 10.23
CA PHE A 134 -22.88 -12.64 9.39
C PHE A 134 -23.41 -13.14 8.04
N ASP A 135 -24.72 -13.07 7.88
CA ASP A 135 -25.38 -13.42 6.63
C ASP A 135 -25.32 -12.24 5.66
N SER A 136 -24.68 -12.44 4.51
CA SER A 136 -24.69 -11.47 3.41
C SER A 136 -25.26 -12.09 2.16
N LYS A 137 -26.23 -11.42 1.54
CA LYS A 137 -26.70 -11.79 0.20
C LYS A 137 -25.70 -11.21 -0.81
N ARG A 138 -25.01 -12.10 -1.53
CA ARG A 138 -24.08 -11.72 -2.59
C ARG A 138 -24.67 -12.04 -3.95
N PHE A 139 -24.47 -11.14 -4.90
CA PHE A 139 -24.84 -11.38 -6.29
C PHE A 139 -23.99 -12.51 -6.87
N SER A 140 -24.64 -13.53 -7.44
CA SER A 140 -23.95 -14.65 -8.06
C SER A 140 -23.67 -14.35 -9.53
N GLN A 141 -22.51 -13.74 -9.79
CA GLN A 141 -22.07 -13.41 -11.15
C GLN A 141 -22.04 -14.63 -12.08
N LYS A 142 -21.64 -15.80 -11.55
CA LYS A 142 -21.62 -17.07 -12.30
C LYS A 142 -23.02 -17.50 -12.74
N LYS A 143 -23.97 -17.59 -11.80
CA LYS A 143 -25.36 -17.96 -12.13
C LYS A 143 -26.00 -16.95 -13.06
N PHE A 144 -25.74 -15.65 -12.85
CA PHE A 144 -26.25 -14.61 -13.72
C PHE A 144 -25.70 -14.73 -15.15
N LYS A 145 -24.42 -15.07 -15.31
CA LYS A 145 -23.82 -15.31 -16.63
C LYS A 145 -24.41 -16.54 -17.33
N GLU A 146 -24.71 -17.60 -16.59
CA GLU A 146 -25.33 -18.83 -17.11
C GLU A 146 -26.81 -18.62 -17.50
N GLU A 147 -27.58 -17.90 -16.68
CA GLU A 147 -29.01 -17.67 -16.89
C GLU A 147 -29.30 -16.50 -17.85
N ARG A 148 -28.43 -15.47 -17.89
CA ARG A 148 -28.60 -14.24 -18.68
C ARG A 148 -27.28 -13.77 -19.32
N PRO A 149 -26.77 -14.50 -20.32
CA PRO A 149 -25.50 -14.16 -20.97
C PRO A 149 -25.52 -12.80 -21.69
N ASP A 150 -26.65 -12.41 -22.30
CA ASP A 150 -26.77 -11.15 -23.02
C ASP A 150 -26.72 -9.93 -22.08
N ASP A 151 -27.42 -10.01 -20.94
CA ASP A 151 -27.35 -8.98 -19.91
C ASP A 151 -25.94 -8.92 -19.30
N TYR A 152 -25.32 -10.08 -19.04
CA TYR A 152 -23.94 -10.12 -18.54
C TYR A 152 -22.96 -9.41 -19.47
N ALA A 153 -23.06 -9.67 -20.78
CA ALA A 153 -22.22 -9.00 -21.78
C ALA A 153 -22.48 -7.48 -21.82
N LYS A 154 -23.74 -7.06 -21.72
CA LYS A 154 -24.13 -5.63 -21.72
C LYS A 154 -23.54 -4.83 -20.55
N TYR A 155 -23.35 -5.45 -19.39
CA TYR A 155 -22.80 -4.80 -18.19
C TYR A 155 -21.36 -5.21 -17.89
N SER A 156 -20.69 -5.91 -18.80
CA SER A 156 -19.26 -6.24 -18.65
C SER A 156 -18.42 -5.16 -19.33
N GLU A 157 -17.47 -4.63 -18.60
CA GLU A 157 -16.47 -3.70 -19.14
C GLU A 157 -15.10 -4.40 -19.21
N GLU A 158 -14.34 -4.11 -20.27
CA GLU A 158 -12.97 -4.57 -20.38
C GLU A 158 -12.08 -3.70 -19.49
N ALA A 159 -11.51 -4.32 -18.45
CA ALA A 159 -10.50 -3.69 -17.61
C ALA A 159 -9.12 -4.26 -17.97
N HIS A 160 -8.17 -3.38 -18.29
CA HIS A 160 -6.78 -3.75 -18.51
C HIS A 160 -5.97 -3.54 -17.23
N THR A 161 -5.15 -4.52 -16.88
CA THR A 161 -4.27 -4.48 -15.72
C THR A 161 -2.97 -5.20 -16.05
N ARG A 162 -1.83 -4.62 -15.66
CA ARG A 162 -0.55 -5.31 -15.69
C ARG A 162 -0.31 -5.97 -14.35
N ARG A 163 -0.13 -7.28 -14.38
CA ARG A 163 0.09 -8.08 -13.17
C ARG A 163 1.57 -8.36 -12.99
N PHE A 164 2.09 -7.99 -11.83
CA PHE A 164 3.41 -8.42 -11.39
C PHE A 164 3.36 -9.89 -10.96
N ARG A 165 4.31 -10.70 -11.45
CA ARG A 165 4.51 -12.10 -11.07
C ARG A 165 5.97 -12.47 -11.34
N TYR A 166 6.52 -13.34 -10.52
CA TYR A 166 7.81 -13.99 -10.76
C TYR A 166 7.67 -15.51 -10.59
N LYS A 167 8.63 -16.25 -11.15
CA LYS A 167 8.74 -17.71 -11.00
C LYS A 167 10.21 -18.08 -11.15
N ARG A 168 10.70 -19.02 -10.32
CA ARG A 168 12.03 -19.62 -10.52
C ARG A 168 12.10 -20.28 -11.90
N MET A 169 13.20 -20.02 -12.62
CA MET A 169 13.49 -20.72 -13.87
C MET A 169 13.93 -22.16 -13.52
N ASN A 170 13.21 -23.15 -14.03
CA ASN A 170 13.68 -24.54 -13.94
C ASN A 170 14.92 -24.68 -14.82
N LYS A 171 16.09 -24.93 -14.22
CA LYS A 171 17.23 -25.44 -14.98
C LYS A 171 16.94 -26.91 -15.27
N GLU A 172 16.65 -27.25 -16.52
CA GLU A 172 16.80 -28.64 -16.96
C GLU A 172 18.28 -29.00 -16.79
N VAL A 173 18.54 -30.08 -16.05
CA VAL A 173 19.86 -30.68 -15.83
C VAL A 173 20.18 -31.60 -17.00
#